data_AF-A0A497U0V5-F1
#
_entry.id   AF-A0A497U0V5-F1
#
_cell.length_a   1.000
_cell.length_b   1.000
_cell.length_c   1.000
_cell.angle_alpha   90.00
_cell.angle_beta   90.00
_cell.angle_gamma   90.00
#
_symmetry.space_group_name_H-M   'P 1'
#
loop_
_entity.id
_entity.type
_entity.pdbx_description
1 polymer ?
#
loop_
_entity_poly.entity_id
_entity_poly.type
_entity_poly.pdbx_seq_one_letter_code
_entity_poly.pdbx_strand_id
1 'polypeptide(L)'
;MAKVIIVDSSEGTRIPFLRGILTRSLSEAGLTFEQAYKLASNVRDEISNEAEVTTLSLRQRVSKLLKKMEFSEVLENYENSDWGRVTIQVRDHQGQTNPFSISDHQRCLESTGLSAEKSASISQEIYQQLIDDGRYKIDSNDLGMLTYSELKNNFGAEAARRYMVWVDYTHSGRPLILLFGGTTGCGKSTIATEVAHRLGIVRTQSTDMLREVMRMMIPERLLPILHTSSFNAWRLLPGQSEQPEGNESLMISGYLNQTELLSVPCEAVIQRALRERVSLILEGIHVHPSLVGKISDNSDAVIVPIMLAVIKPDQLKRQLSGRGISAPARGSQNYLSEFDSIWSLQSFLLSESDLSGIPIINNDDKDKATNRIMRTIIDALSENCDASVKSVFAQQSDKTV
;
A
#
# COMPACT_ATOMS: atom_id res chain seq x y z
N MET A 1 -35.02 -1.96 27.04
CA MET A 1 -35.37 -0.83 26.14
C MET A 1 -35.39 -1.37 24.72
N ALA A 2 -36.47 -1.15 23.98
CA ALA A 2 -36.56 -1.55 22.59
C ALA A 2 -35.49 -0.82 21.75
N LYS A 3 -34.89 -1.50 20.78
CA LYS A 3 -33.97 -0.86 19.83
C LYS A 3 -34.81 -0.13 18.80
N VAL A 4 -34.71 1.19 18.77
CA VAL A 4 -35.30 2.03 17.72
C VAL A 4 -34.55 1.73 16.42
N ILE A 5 -35.26 1.39 15.36
CA ILE A 5 -34.68 1.13 14.04
C ILE A 5 -34.87 2.36 13.16
N ILE A 6 -33.80 2.82 12.52
CA ILE A 6 -33.83 3.83 11.48
C ILE A 6 -33.96 3.13 10.13
N VAL A 7 -34.98 3.51 9.36
CA VAL A 7 -35.27 2.97 8.03
C VAL A 7 -34.91 4.00 6.98
N ASP A 8 -33.98 3.64 6.09
CA ASP A 8 -33.68 4.41 4.90
C ASP A 8 -34.51 3.88 3.72
N SER A 9 -35.50 4.67 3.30
CA SER A 9 -36.39 4.32 2.19
C SER A 9 -35.69 4.33 0.83
N SER A 10 -34.52 4.98 0.71
CA SER A 10 -33.77 5.11 -0.55
C SER A 10 -32.78 3.96 -0.76
N GLU A 11 -32.18 3.46 0.33
CA GLU A 11 -31.23 2.34 0.30
C GLU A 11 -31.85 0.99 0.73
N GLY A 12 -33.07 1.00 1.26
CA GLY A 12 -33.73 -0.21 1.79
C GLY A 12 -33.05 -0.75 3.05
N THR A 13 -32.22 0.07 3.71
CA THR A 13 -31.42 -0.33 4.87
C THR A 13 -32.18 -0.07 6.17
N ARG A 14 -32.00 -1.00 7.13
CA ARG A 14 -32.62 -0.96 8.47
C ARG A 14 -31.53 -1.09 9.51
N ILE A 15 -31.18 0.02 10.16
CA ILE A 15 -30.08 0.08 11.13
C ILE A 15 -30.60 0.50 12.49
N PRO A 16 -30.04 0.01 13.60
CA PRO A 16 -30.39 0.53 14.91
C PRO A 16 -29.98 2.01 14.99
N PHE A 17 -30.75 2.83 15.71
CA PHE A 17 -30.33 4.18 16.03
C PHE A 17 -29.04 4.13 16.86
N LEU A 18 -27.95 4.68 16.31
CA LEU A 18 -26.66 4.76 16.96
C LEU A 18 -26.36 6.21 17.30
N ARG A 19 -26.47 6.54 18.60
CA ARG A 19 -26.22 7.89 19.11
C ARG A 19 -24.86 8.46 18.67
N GLY A 20 -23.82 7.63 18.66
CA GLY A 20 -22.48 8.05 18.25
C GLY A 20 -22.39 8.55 16.80
N ILE A 21 -23.18 7.97 15.89
CA ILE A 21 -23.23 8.41 14.49
C ILE A 21 -23.85 9.82 14.41
N LEU A 22 -24.97 10.04 15.10
CA LEU A 22 -25.62 11.35 15.12
C LEU A 22 -24.74 12.41 15.82
N THR A 23 -24.07 12.06 16.91
CA THR A 23 -23.11 12.95 17.59
C THR A 23 -21.98 13.37 16.64
N ARG A 24 -21.40 12.42 15.90
CA ARG A 24 -20.35 12.74 14.91
C ARG A 24 -20.86 13.67 13.82
N SER A 25 -22.01 13.38 13.24
CA SER A 25 -22.63 14.19 12.18
C SER A 25 -22.93 15.63 12.65
N LEU A 26 -23.43 15.79 13.88
CA LEU A 26 -23.67 17.10 14.48
C LEU A 26 -22.37 17.87 14.76
N SER A 27 -21.30 17.16 15.14
CA SER A 27 -19.98 17.77 15.32
C SER A 27 -19.34 18.19 14.00
N GLU A 28 -19.50 17.40 12.95
CA GLU A 28 -19.08 17.74 11.58
C GLU A 28 -19.86 18.97 11.05
N ALA A 29 -21.12 19.14 11.44
CA ALA A 29 -21.92 20.32 11.13
C ALA A 29 -21.54 21.59 11.93
N GLY A 30 -20.64 21.47 12.92
CA GLY A 30 -20.07 22.61 13.66
C GLY A 30 -20.40 22.67 15.16
N LEU A 31 -21.09 21.68 15.74
CA LEU A 31 -21.27 21.62 17.20
C LEU A 31 -20.02 21.09 17.91
N THR A 32 -19.76 21.62 19.11
CA THR A 32 -18.80 20.96 20.02
C THR A 32 -19.29 19.55 20.36
N PHE A 33 -18.36 18.64 20.67
CA PHE A 33 -18.70 17.27 21.03
C PHE A 33 -19.74 17.18 22.15
N GLU A 34 -19.62 18.02 23.18
CA GLU A 34 -20.54 18.04 24.32
C GLU A 34 -21.96 18.46 23.90
N GLN A 35 -22.10 19.50 23.07
CA GLN A 35 -23.38 19.95 22.52
C GLN A 35 -23.99 18.88 21.61
N ALA A 36 -23.19 18.29 20.72
CA ALA A 36 -23.60 17.24 19.80
C ALA A 36 -24.06 15.98 20.54
N TYR A 37 -23.36 15.58 21.59
CA TYR A 37 -23.70 14.42 22.41
C TYR A 37 -25.00 14.64 23.19
N LYS A 38 -25.19 15.84 23.73
CA LYS A 38 -26.42 16.23 24.44
C LYS A 38 -27.62 16.25 23.50
N LEU A 39 -27.48 16.86 22.32
CA LEU A 39 -28.56 16.89 21.32
C LEU A 39 -28.90 15.48 20.82
N ALA A 40 -27.89 14.65 20.51
CA ALA A 40 -28.11 13.27 20.08
C ALA A 40 -28.76 12.40 21.17
N SER A 41 -28.49 12.69 22.45
CA SER A 41 -29.18 12.03 23.58
C SER A 41 -30.64 12.46 23.67
N ASN A 42 -30.93 13.76 23.52
CA ASN A 42 -32.30 14.25 23.51
C ASN A 42 -33.12 13.64 22.37
N VAL A 43 -32.53 13.54 21.17
CA VAL A 43 -33.17 12.89 20.00
C VAL A 43 -33.46 11.42 20.29
N ARG A 44 -32.52 10.71 20.94
CA ARG A 44 -32.71 9.31 21.35
C ARG A 44 -33.90 9.17 22.29
N ASP A 45 -34.02 10.07 23.27
CA ASP A 45 -35.09 10.04 24.25
C ASP A 45 -36.44 10.34 23.58
N GLU A 46 -36.49 11.28 22.62
CA GLU A 46 -37.69 11.59 21.83
C GLU A 46 -38.19 10.42 20.97
N ILE A 47 -37.28 9.60 20.41
CA ILE A 47 -37.64 8.45 19.57
C ILE A 47 -37.75 7.14 20.34
N SER A 48 -37.51 7.14 21.65
CA SER A 48 -37.39 5.91 22.47
C SER A 48 -38.65 5.04 22.51
N ASN A 49 -39.82 5.63 22.26
CA ASN A 49 -41.12 4.96 22.24
C ASN A 49 -41.53 4.46 20.84
N GLU A 50 -40.71 4.72 19.82
CA GLU A 50 -40.97 4.32 18.44
C GLU A 50 -40.13 3.09 18.08
N ALA A 51 -40.78 2.07 17.51
CA ALA A 51 -40.05 0.89 17.03
C ALA A 51 -39.22 1.21 15.78
N GLU A 52 -39.78 2.04 14.89
CA GLU A 52 -39.19 2.39 13.60
C GLU A 52 -39.38 3.87 13.30
N VAL A 53 -38.30 4.53 12.86
CA VAL A 53 -38.27 5.93 12.48
C VAL A 53 -37.59 6.05 11.12
N THR A 54 -38.14 6.84 10.20
CA THR A 54 -37.50 7.06 8.90
C THR A 54 -36.35 8.05 9.01
N THR A 55 -35.34 7.94 8.14
CA THR A 55 -34.23 8.91 8.07
C THR A 55 -34.75 10.35 7.93
N LEU A 56 -35.83 10.55 7.14
CA LEU A 56 -36.45 11.85 6.93
C LEU A 56 -37.13 12.39 8.22
N SER A 57 -37.85 11.55 8.96
CA SER A 57 -38.47 11.96 10.23
C SER A 57 -37.42 12.28 11.29
N LEU A 58 -36.35 11.48 11.38
CA LEU A 58 -35.23 11.74 12.27
C LEU A 58 -34.59 13.10 11.97
N ARG A 59 -34.38 13.42 10.69
CA ARG A 59 -33.83 14.70 10.25
C ARG A 59 -34.69 15.89 10.66
N GLN A 60 -36.00 15.80 10.43
CA GLN A 60 -36.93 16.86 10.82
C GLN A 60 -36.88 17.15 12.34
N ARG A 61 -36.72 16.12 13.17
CA ARG A 61 -36.57 16.29 14.62
C ARG A 61 -35.27 16.97 14.98
N VAL A 62 -34.16 16.56 14.37
CA VAL A 62 -32.85 17.18 14.60
C VAL A 62 -32.84 18.65 14.15
N SER A 63 -33.36 18.96 12.95
CA SER A 63 -33.50 20.34 12.46
C SER A 63 -34.36 21.19 13.41
N LYS A 64 -35.47 20.64 13.91
CA LYS A 64 -36.34 21.35 14.88
C LYS A 64 -35.61 21.66 16.19
N LEU A 65 -34.78 20.74 16.68
CA LEU A 65 -33.98 20.95 17.90
C LEU A 65 -32.85 21.96 17.68
N LEU A 66 -32.14 21.88 16.55
CA LEU A 66 -31.10 22.86 16.17
C LEU A 66 -31.69 24.27 16.04
N LYS A 67 -32.88 24.39 15.42
CA LYS A 67 -33.62 25.65 15.33
C LYS A 67 -34.05 26.19 16.70
N LYS A 68 -34.47 25.31 17.61
CA LYS A 68 -34.86 25.69 18.99
C LYS A 68 -33.67 26.17 19.83
N MET A 69 -32.47 25.69 19.54
CA MET A 69 -31.23 26.08 20.22
C MET A 69 -30.52 27.27 19.56
N GLU A 70 -31.15 27.91 18.57
CA GLU A 70 -30.63 29.09 17.84
C GLU A 70 -29.29 28.85 17.11
N PHE A 71 -28.98 27.60 16.76
CA PHE A 71 -27.79 27.28 15.96
C PHE A 71 -28.09 27.39 14.46
N SER A 72 -28.30 28.60 13.96
CA SER A 72 -28.66 28.85 12.55
C SER A 72 -27.59 28.39 11.55
N GLU A 73 -26.32 28.68 11.81
CA GLU A 73 -25.19 28.29 10.94
C GLU A 73 -25.00 26.75 10.91
N VAL A 74 -25.12 26.10 12.06
CA VAL A 74 -25.06 24.63 12.17
C VAL A 74 -26.29 23.98 11.53
N LEU A 75 -27.48 24.58 11.67
CA LEU A 75 -28.69 24.08 11.02
C LEU A 75 -28.54 24.09 9.50
N GLU A 76 -28.03 25.20 8.94
CA GLU A 76 -27.73 25.31 7.52
C GLU A 76 -26.67 24.27 7.12
N ASN A 77 -25.58 24.13 7.89
CA ASN A 77 -24.58 23.10 7.65
C ASN A 77 -25.12 21.67 7.79
N TYR A 78 -26.08 21.41 8.66
CA TYR A 78 -26.68 20.09 8.90
C TYR A 78 -27.74 19.74 7.84
N GLU A 79 -28.50 20.74 7.38
CA GLU A 79 -29.43 20.61 6.24
C GLU A 79 -28.67 20.50 4.91
N ASN A 80 -27.47 21.09 4.83
CA ASN A 80 -26.53 20.90 3.73
C ASN A 80 -25.62 19.67 3.91
N SER A 81 -25.49 19.13 5.12
CA SER A 81 -24.76 17.88 5.41
C SER A 81 -25.61 16.69 4.95
N ASP A 82 -25.57 16.44 3.65
CA ASP A 82 -25.41 15.17 2.94
C ASP A 82 -25.86 13.83 3.56
N TRP A 83 -26.89 13.77 4.41
CA TRP A 83 -27.66 12.53 4.67
C TRP A 83 -28.61 12.19 3.52
N GLY A 84 -28.09 12.25 2.30
CA GLY A 84 -28.87 12.20 1.07
C GLY A 84 -28.15 12.80 -0.14
N ARG A 85 -26.83 12.99 -0.09
CA ARG A 85 -26.07 13.04 -1.33
C ARG A 85 -26.40 11.76 -2.06
N VAL A 86 -26.88 11.86 -3.29
CA VAL A 86 -27.16 10.68 -4.08
C VAL A 86 -25.83 9.95 -4.25
N THR A 87 -25.65 8.93 -3.41
CA THR A 87 -24.40 8.22 -3.32
C THR A 87 -24.38 7.32 -4.52
N ILE A 88 -23.45 7.57 -5.44
CA ILE A 88 -23.30 6.74 -6.62
C ILE A 88 -23.01 5.32 -6.13
N GLN A 89 -23.88 4.40 -6.48
CA GLN A 89 -23.77 3.00 -6.10
C GLN A 89 -23.03 2.25 -7.20
N VAL A 90 -21.92 1.61 -6.86
CA VAL A 90 -21.13 0.78 -7.78
C VAL A 90 -21.48 -0.68 -7.52
N ARG A 91 -21.93 -1.38 -8.57
CA ARG A 91 -22.13 -2.83 -8.53
C ARG A 91 -20.82 -3.53 -8.89
N ASP A 92 -20.31 -4.35 -7.99
CA ASP A 92 -19.11 -5.14 -8.22
C ASP A 92 -19.40 -6.39 -9.07
N HIS A 93 -18.34 -7.13 -9.42
CA HIS A 93 -18.44 -8.36 -10.21
C HIS A 93 -19.17 -9.51 -9.49
N GLN A 94 -19.41 -9.40 -8.18
CA GLN A 94 -20.17 -10.36 -7.37
C GLN A 94 -21.65 -9.95 -7.23
N GLY A 95 -22.04 -8.83 -7.84
CA GLY A 95 -23.38 -8.25 -7.72
C GLY A 95 -23.61 -7.48 -6.43
N GLN A 96 -22.60 -7.34 -5.56
CA GLN A 96 -22.71 -6.50 -4.36
C GLN A 96 -22.67 -5.04 -4.77
N THR A 97 -23.45 -4.23 -4.07
CA THR A 97 -23.57 -2.80 -4.35
C THR A 97 -22.91 -2.03 -3.21
N ASN A 98 -21.86 -1.28 -3.55
CA ASN A 98 -21.10 -0.48 -2.60
C ASN A 98 -21.10 1.00 -3.04
N PRO A 99 -21.10 1.95 -2.10
CA PRO A 99 -20.87 3.36 -2.40
C PRO A 99 -19.58 3.58 -3.20
N PHE A 100 -19.63 4.47 -4.20
CA PHE A 100 -18.43 4.95 -4.87
C PHE A 100 -17.55 5.68 -3.86
N SER A 101 -16.37 5.12 -3.61
CA SER A 101 -15.36 5.68 -2.72
C SER A 101 -14.33 6.44 -3.54
N ILE A 102 -14.38 7.78 -3.48
CA ILE A 102 -13.39 8.66 -4.15
C ILE A 102 -11.97 8.28 -3.72
N SER A 103 -11.76 7.97 -2.43
CA SER A 103 -10.46 7.60 -1.89
C SER A 103 -9.95 6.25 -2.41
N ASP A 104 -10.83 5.26 -2.59
CA ASP A 104 -10.42 3.95 -3.12
C ASP A 104 -10.13 4.05 -4.62
N HIS A 105 -10.93 4.83 -5.34
CA HIS A 105 -10.68 5.12 -6.75
C HIS A 105 -9.36 5.89 -6.95
N GLN A 106 -9.08 6.90 -6.12
CA GLN A 106 -7.81 7.62 -6.12
C GLN A 106 -6.63 6.68 -5.87
N ARG A 107 -6.71 5.82 -4.84
CA ARG A 107 -5.65 4.86 -4.52
C ARG A 107 -5.39 3.87 -5.66
N CYS A 108 -6.46 3.44 -6.33
CA CYS A 108 -6.36 2.62 -7.53
C CYS A 108 -5.55 3.34 -8.63
N LEU A 109 -5.85 4.61 -8.90
CA LEU A 109 -5.10 5.41 -9.87
C LEU A 109 -3.63 5.62 -9.47
N GLU A 110 -3.36 5.90 -8.19
CA GLU A 110 -1.99 6.02 -7.67
C GLU A 110 -1.18 4.72 -7.86
N SER A 111 -1.85 3.56 -7.77
CA SER A 111 -1.24 2.25 -8.00
C SER A 111 -0.79 2.04 -9.45
N THR A 112 -1.32 2.80 -10.40
CA THR A 112 -0.90 2.78 -11.82
C THR A 112 0.29 3.72 -12.10
N GLY A 113 0.79 4.41 -11.06
CA GLY A 113 1.92 5.34 -11.15
C GLY A 113 1.54 6.79 -11.44
N LEU A 114 0.26 7.19 -11.28
CA LEU A 114 -0.14 8.59 -11.25
C LEU A 114 0.26 9.25 -9.91
N SER A 115 0.45 10.58 -9.91
CA SER A 115 0.65 11.34 -8.68
C SER A 115 -0.66 11.45 -7.89
N ALA A 116 -0.57 11.67 -6.58
CA ALA A 116 -1.74 11.85 -5.71
C ALA A 116 -2.65 12.99 -6.19
N GLU A 117 -2.06 14.13 -6.58
CA GLU A 117 -2.80 15.29 -7.09
C GLU A 117 -3.62 14.95 -8.35
N LYS A 118 -2.99 14.29 -9.34
CA LYS A 118 -3.68 13.89 -10.58
C LYS A 118 -4.75 12.84 -10.32
N SER A 119 -4.45 11.88 -9.45
CA SER A 119 -5.38 10.81 -9.08
C SER A 119 -6.62 11.35 -8.37
N ALA A 120 -6.44 12.35 -7.49
CA ALA A 120 -7.53 13.04 -6.81
C ALA A 120 -8.39 13.84 -7.80
N SER A 121 -7.77 14.60 -8.72
CA SER A 121 -8.50 15.37 -9.75
C SER A 121 -9.39 14.47 -10.59
N ILE A 122 -8.85 13.40 -11.16
CA ILE A 122 -9.60 12.48 -12.02
C ILE A 122 -10.74 11.81 -11.24
N SER A 123 -10.48 11.37 -10.01
CA SER A 123 -11.51 10.73 -9.19
C SER A 123 -12.67 11.69 -8.88
N GLN A 124 -12.36 12.97 -8.65
CA GLN A 124 -13.36 14.00 -8.44
C GLN A 124 -14.12 14.36 -9.71
N GLU A 125 -13.43 14.45 -10.85
CA GLU A 125 -14.03 14.71 -12.17
C GLU A 125 -15.02 13.60 -12.57
N ILE A 126 -14.61 12.33 -12.42
CA ILE A 126 -15.48 11.17 -12.69
C ILE A 126 -16.70 11.18 -11.76
N TYR A 127 -16.48 11.46 -10.47
CA TYR A 127 -17.59 11.56 -9.52
C TYR A 127 -18.58 12.66 -9.93
N GLN A 128 -18.09 13.85 -10.26
CA GLN A 128 -18.93 14.98 -10.67
C GLN A 128 -19.66 14.68 -11.98
N GLN A 129 -18.99 14.10 -12.96
CA GLN A 129 -19.60 13.70 -14.22
C GLN A 129 -20.77 12.73 -14.02
N LEU A 130 -20.61 11.74 -13.14
CA LEU A 130 -21.68 10.79 -12.83
C LEU A 130 -22.88 11.46 -12.16
N ILE A 131 -22.65 12.47 -11.32
CA ILE A 131 -23.71 13.28 -10.71
C ILE A 131 -24.43 14.12 -11.77
N ASP A 132 -23.68 14.81 -12.64
CA ASP A 132 -24.22 15.69 -13.67
C ASP A 132 -25.03 14.91 -14.72
N ASP A 133 -24.59 13.69 -15.06
CA ASP A 133 -25.29 12.75 -15.94
C ASP A 133 -26.50 12.08 -15.27
N GLY A 134 -26.76 12.33 -13.97
CA GLY A 134 -27.82 11.68 -13.20
C GLY A 134 -27.62 10.17 -13.02
N ARG A 135 -26.38 9.67 -13.15
CA ARG A 135 -26.02 8.26 -13.07
C ARG A 135 -25.65 7.87 -11.64
N TYR A 136 -26.66 7.47 -10.88
CA TYR A 136 -26.51 7.10 -9.48
C TYR A 136 -26.29 5.60 -9.22
N LYS A 137 -26.31 4.79 -10.28
CA LYS A 137 -25.96 3.37 -10.26
C LYS A 137 -25.08 3.06 -11.47
N ILE A 138 -23.95 2.40 -11.25
CA ILE A 138 -23.01 2.02 -12.32
C ILE A 138 -22.37 0.67 -12.01
N ASP A 139 -22.13 -0.16 -13.02
CA ASP A 139 -21.35 -1.38 -12.87
C ASP A 139 -19.84 -1.05 -12.81
N SER A 140 -19.08 -1.83 -12.03
CA SER A 140 -17.63 -1.61 -11.86
C SER A 140 -16.86 -1.63 -13.19
N ASN A 141 -17.34 -2.41 -14.17
CA ASN A 141 -16.74 -2.47 -15.51
C ASN A 141 -17.00 -1.19 -16.32
N ASP A 142 -18.20 -0.63 -16.21
CA ASP A 142 -18.56 0.63 -16.87
C ASP A 142 -17.81 1.81 -16.24
N LEU A 143 -17.66 1.80 -14.90
CA LEU A 143 -16.80 2.75 -14.19
C LEU A 143 -15.33 2.62 -14.62
N GLY A 144 -14.85 1.39 -14.79
CA GLY A 144 -13.51 1.10 -15.31
C GLY A 144 -13.29 1.65 -16.72
N MET A 145 -14.26 1.46 -17.63
CA MET A 145 -14.21 2.02 -18.98
C MET A 145 -14.23 3.54 -19.00
N LEU A 146 -15.04 4.16 -18.14
CA LEU A 146 -15.09 5.61 -17.98
C LEU A 146 -13.72 6.14 -17.55
N THR A 147 -13.14 5.51 -16.52
CA THR A 147 -11.81 5.85 -15.99
C THR A 147 -10.71 5.66 -17.04
N TYR A 148 -10.74 4.56 -17.78
CA TYR A 148 -9.79 4.30 -18.87
C TYR A 148 -9.87 5.39 -19.96
N SER A 149 -11.08 5.80 -20.32
CA SER A 149 -11.31 6.82 -21.35
C SER A 149 -10.80 8.19 -20.88
N GLU A 150 -11.06 8.55 -19.64
CA GLU A 150 -10.60 9.80 -19.04
C GLU A 150 -9.08 9.87 -18.96
N LEU A 151 -8.44 8.77 -18.52
CA LEU A 151 -6.98 8.65 -18.51
C LEU A 151 -6.38 8.78 -19.91
N LYS A 152 -7.02 8.17 -20.92
CA LYS A 152 -6.56 8.23 -22.31
C LYS A 152 -6.62 9.65 -22.87
N ASN A 153 -7.69 10.38 -22.56
CA ASN A 153 -7.90 11.75 -23.03
C ASN A 153 -6.96 12.75 -22.34
N ASN A 154 -6.79 12.65 -21.03
CA ASN A 154 -6.05 13.64 -20.25
C ASN A 154 -4.55 13.34 -20.11
N PHE A 155 -4.16 12.06 -20.15
CA PHE A 155 -2.78 11.61 -19.87
C PHE A 155 -2.18 10.69 -20.95
N GLY A 156 -2.94 10.40 -22.01
CA GLY A 156 -2.48 9.63 -23.16
C GLY A 156 -2.66 8.11 -23.03
N ALA A 157 -2.39 7.41 -24.14
CA ALA A 157 -2.65 5.98 -24.27
C ALA A 157 -1.87 5.12 -23.25
N GLU A 158 -0.65 5.51 -22.89
CA GLU A 158 0.17 4.72 -21.96
C GLU A 158 -0.38 4.76 -20.53
N ALA A 159 -0.90 5.90 -20.07
CA ALA A 159 -1.53 5.99 -18.75
C ALA A 159 -2.78 5.08 -18.66
N ALA A 160 -3.61 5.12 -19.71
CA ALA A 160 -4.77 4.24 -19.82
C ALA A 160 -4.37 2.76 -19.90
N ARG A 161 -3.28 2.42 -20.62
CA ARG A 161 -2.74 1.06 -20.68
C ARG A 161 -2.33 0.55 -19.30
N ARG A 162 -1.61 1.35 -18.52
CA ARG A 162 -1.20 0.98 -17.15
C ARG A 162 -2.39 0.71 -16.24
N TYR A 163 -3.44 1.54 -16.35
CA TYR A 163 -4.67 1.32 -15.61
C TYR A 163 -5.37 0.00 -16.01
N MET A 164 -5.47 -0.28 -17.31
CA MET A 164 -6.03 -1.55 -17.79
C MET A 164 -5.25 -2.76 -17.25
N VAL A 165 -3.91 -2.73 -17.33
CA VAL A 165 -3.05 -3.81 -16.81
C VAL A 165 -3.25 -3.99 -15.30
N TRP A 166 -3.35 -2.89 -14.56
CA TRP A 166 -3.58 -2.93 -13.12
C TRP A 166 -4.94 -3.55 -12.75
N VAL A 167 -6.01 -3.18 -13.47
CA VAL A 167 -7.35 -3.75 -13.27
C VAL A 167 -7.37 -5.23 -13.61
N ASP A 168 -6.77 -5.63 -14.74
CA ASP A 168 -6.65 -7.03 -15.15
C ASP A 168 -5.92 -7.89 -14.10
N TYR A 169 -4.77 -7.39 -13.61
CA TYR A 169 -4.05 -8.01 -12.50
C TYR A 169 -4.92 -8.15 -11.25
N THR A 170 -5.67 -7.10 -10.88
CA THR A 170 -6.54 -7.12 -9.70
C THR A 170 -7.64 -8.19 -9.84
N HIS A 171 -8.20 -8.36 -11.04
CA HIS A 171 -9.19 -9.41 -11.32
C HIS A 171 -8.59 -10.82 -11.33
N SER A 172 -7.31 -10.98 -11.68
CA SER A 172 -6.63 -12.28 -11.70
C SER A 172 -6.50 -12.92 -10.31
N GLY A 173 -6.46 -12.11 -9.25
CA GLY A 173 -6.23 -12.58 -7.88
C GLY A 173 -4.85 -13.20 -7.65
N ARG A 174 -3.92 -13.05 -8.59
CA ARG A 174 -2.54 -13.53 -8.49
C ARG A 174 -1.78 -12.75 -7.42
N PRO A 175 -0.99 -13.39 -6.55
CA PRO A 175 -0.20 -12.68 -5.55
C PRO A 175 0.99 -11.95 -6.18
N LEU A 176 1.28 -10.75 -5.69
CA LEU A 176 2.46 -9.96 -6.08
C LEU A 176 3.54 -10.05 -4.98
N ILE A 177 4.70 -10.58 -5.36
CA ILE A 177 5.88 -10.72 -4.50
C ILE A 177 6.90 -9.65 -4.92
N LEU A 178 7.07 -8.62 -4.10
CA LEU A 178 8.05 -7.56 -4.32
C LEU A 178 9.31 -7.85 -3.51
N LEU A 179 10.46 -7.87 -4.17
CA LEU A 179 11.75 -8.16 -3.56
C LEU A 179 12.64 -6.92 -3.67
N PHE A 180 12.84 -6.19 -2.57
CA PHE A 180 13.68 -5.00 -2.54
C PHE A 180 15.09 -5.30 -2.00
N GLY A 181 16.07 -5.35 -2.91
CA GLY A 181 17.49 -5.44 -2.60
C GLY A 181 18.13 -4.07 -2.35
N GLY A 182 19.29 -4.07 -1.69
CA GLY A 182 20.13 -2.88 -1.55
C GLY A 182 20.89 -2.81 -0.23
N THR A 183 21.92 -1.98 -0.17
CA THR A 183 22.77 -1.82 1.01
C THR A 183 22.09 -1.05 2.14
N THR A 184 22.71 -1.03 3.32
CA THR A 184 22.25 -0.15 4.39
C THR A 184 22.35 1.32 3.96
N GLY A 185 21.41 2.15 4.41
CA GLY A 185 21.37 3.57 4.08
C GLY A 185 20.47 3.90 2.89
N CYS A 186 20.37 3.06 1.85
CA CYS A 186 19.71 3.42 0.57
C CYS A 186 18.18 3.61 0.61
N GLY A 187 17.55 3.60 1.78
CA GLY A 187 16.13 3.92 1.94
C GLY A 187 15.13 2.79 1.68
N LYS A 188 15.58 1.52 1.61
CA LYS A 188 14.72 0.34 1.37
C LYS A 188 13.43 0.33 2.19
N SER A 189 13.50 0.36 3.52
CA SER A 189 12.32 0.28 4.39
C SER A 189 11.36 1.47 4.21
N THR A 190 11.87 2.66 3.85
CA THR A 190 11.05 3.85 3.56
C THR A 190 10.30 3.69 2.25
N ILE A 191 10.99 3.23 1.20
CA ILE A 191 10.40 2.96 -0.11
C ILE A 191 9.42 1.79 -0.05
N ALA A 192 9.78 0.70 0.64
CA ALA A 192 8.92 -0.46 0.83
C ALA A 192 7.61 -0.08 1.55
N THR A 193 7.69 0.77 2.58
CA THR A 193 6.49 1.28 3.28
C THR A 193 5.61 2.13 2.37
N GLU A 194 6.20 3.01 1.56
CA GLU A 194 5.45 3.84 0.61
C GLU A 194 4.76 2.99 -0.46
N VAL A 195 5.49 2.05 -1.06
CA VAL A 195 4.95 1.13 -2.08
C VAL A 195 3.88 0.22 -1.49
N ALA A 196 4.08 -0.30 -0.27
CA ALA A 196 3.08 -1.07 0.47
C ALA A 196 1.77 -0.27 0.64
N HIS A 197 1.89 0.99 1.05
CA HIS A 197 0.73 1.87 1.25
C HIS A 197 -0.06 2.08 -0.05
N ARG A 198 0.65 2.36 -1.16
CA ARG A 198 0.02 2.58 -2.48
C ARG A 198 -0.68 1.33 -2.99
N LEU A 199 0.00 0.18 -2.94
CA LEU A 199 -0.52 -1.10 -3.44
C LEU A 199 -1.49 -1.81 -2.47
N GLY A 200 -1.68 -1.29 -1.25
CA GLY A 200 -2.48 -1.95 -0.22
C GLY A 200 -1.88 -3.26 0.31
N ILE A 201 -0.56 -3.46 0.19
CA ILE A 201 0.12 -4.68 0.66
C ILE A 201 0.41 -4.54 2.15
N VAL A 202 -0.30 -5.31 2.97
CA VAL A 202 -0.14 -5.27 4.44
C VAL A 202 1.00 -6.15 4.96
N ARG A 203 1.48 -7.11 4.16
CA ARG A 203 2.54 -8.05 4.55
C ARG A 203 3.89 -7.55 4.07
N THR A 204 4.65 -6.93 4.97
CA THR A 204 6.03 -6.51 4.73
C THR A 204 6.98 -7.27 5.67
N GLN A 205 8.10 -7.76 5.14
CA GLN A 205 9.10 -8.54 5.88
C GLN A 205 10.49 -8.01 5.59
N SER A 206 11.36 -8.02 6.59
CA SER A 206 12.73 -7.52 6.48
C SER A 206 13.73 -8.65 6.71
N THR A 207 14.72 -8.79 5.82
CA THR A 207 15.76 -9.82 6.01
C THR A 207 16.58 -9.59 7.29
N ASP A 208 16.73 -8.34 7.73
CA ASP A 208 17.41 -8.01 8.98
C ASP A 208 16.60 -8.50 10.20
N MET A 209 15.26 -8.46 10.13
CA MET A 209 14.38 -9.01 11.16
C MET A 209 14.48 -10.54 11.21
N LEU A 210 14.48 -11.20 10.04
CA LEU A 210 14.65 -12.66 9.96
C LEU A 210 16.01 -13.07 10.55
N ARG A 211 17.07 -12.31 10.25
CA ARG A 211 18.40 -12.52 10.83
C ARG A 211 18.38 -12.37 12.34
N GLU A 212 17.69 -11.37 12.87
CA GLU A 212 17.58 -11.16 14.33
C GLU A 212 16.90 -12.35 15.03
N VAL A 213 15.84 -12.88 14.44
CA VAL A 213 15.19 -14.10 14.92
C VAL A 213 16.15 -15.28 14.92
N MET A 214 16.90 -15.49 13.83
CA MET A 214 17.89 -16.56 13.75
C MET A 214 19.01 -16.42 14.80
N ARG A 215 19.50 -15.20 15.04
CA ARG A 215 20.54 -14.91 16.06
C ARG A 215 20.09 -15.27 17.47
N MET A 216 18.80 -15.06 17.79
CA MET A 216 18.26 -15.45 19.10
C MET A 216 18.19 -16.97 19.27
N MET A 217 17.92 -17.71 18.20
CA MET A 217 17.80 -19.17 18.24
C MET A 217 19.15 -19.88 18.16
N ILE A 218 20.13 -19.29 17.47
CA ILE A 218 21.43 -19.92 17.20
C ILE A 218 22.55 -19.10 17.86
N PRO A 219 23.18 -19.63 18.93
CA PRO A 219 24.28 -18.98 19.61
C PRO A 219 25.43 -18.57 18.68
N GLU A 220 26.09 -17.45 19.00
CA GLU A 220 27.22 -16.92 18.23
C GLU A 220 28.35 -17.94 18.05
N ARG A 221 28.61 -18.78 19.05
CA ARG A 221 29.64 -19.83 18.96
C ARG A 221 29.36 -20.89 17.89
N LEU A 222 28.09 -21.07 17.48
CA LEU A 222 27.71 -22.05 16.46
C LEU A 222 27.67 -21.43 15.06
N LEU A 223 27.11 -20.22 14.93
CA LEU A 223 27.06 -19.50 13.65
C LEU A 223 27.47 -18.03 13.84
N PRO A 224 28.77 -17.73 14.02
CA PRO A 224 29.25 -16.37 14.30
C PRO A 224 28.84 -15.36 13.21
N ILE A 225 28.85 -15.81 11.96
CA ILE A 225 28.52 -14.97 10.79
C ILE A 225 27.11 -14.39 10.89
N LEU A 226 26.18 -15.06 11.56
CA LEU A 226 24.84 -14.52 11.75
C LEU A 226 24.87 -13.29 12.63
N HIS A 227 25.80 -13.15 13.59
CA HIS A 227 25.83 -12.13 14.65
C HIS A 227 26.56 -10.83 14.28
N THR A 228 27.26 -10.79 13.15
CA THR A 228 27.93 -9.59 12.64
C THR A 228 27.18 -8.91 11.48
N SER A 229 27.53 -7.66 11.14
CA SER A 229 26.95 -6.96 9.99
C SER A 229 27.36 -7.61 8.67
N SER A 230 26.54 -7.45 7.63
CA SER A 230 26.77 -8.09 6.32
C SER A 230 28.08 -7.68 5.66
N PHE A 231 28.54 -6.45 5.91
CA PHE A 231 29.83 -5.94 5.44
C PHE A 231 31.03 -6.37 6.32
N ASN A 232 30.80 -6.90 7.52
CA ASN A 232 31.85 -7.41 8.43
C ASN A 232 31.85 -8.95 8.55
N ALA A 233 30.96 -9.63 7.83
CA ALA A 233 30.81 -11.10 7.85
C ALA A 233 32.13 -11.85 7.53
N TRP A 234 32.97 -11.27 6.68
CA TRP A 234 34.24 -11.83 6.26
C TRP A 234 35.25 -12.02 7.40
N ARG A 235 35.19 -11.19 8.46
CA ARG A 235 36.11 -11.27 9.61
C ARG A 235 35.95 -12.57 10.42
N LEU A 236 34.85 -13.30 10.20
CA LEU A 236 34.50 -14.52 10.93
C LEU A 236 34.60 -15.79 10.05
N LEU A 237 35.12 -15.67 8.82
CA LEU A 237 35.35 -16.82 7.96
C LEU A 237 36.56 -17.66 8.45
N PRO A 238 36.51 -19.01 8.39
CA PRO A 238 37.61 -19.86 8.83
C PRO A 238 38.89 -19.62 8.03
N GLY A 239 40.05 -19.59 8.71
CA GLY A 239 41.37 -19.53 8.05
C GLY A 239 41.82 -18.14 7.57
N GLN A 240 41.13 -17.06 7.96
CA GLN A 240 41.38 -15.69 7.50
C GLN A 240 42.32 -14.86 8.39
N SER A 241 42.95 -15.46 9.41
CA SER A 241 43.74 -14.76 10.44
C SER A 241 44.99 -14.00 9.94
N GLU A 242 45.34 -14.12 8.65
CA GLU A 242 46.60 -13.60 8.09
C GLU A 242 46.44 -12.75 6.81
N GLN A 243 45.23 -12.49 6.32
CA GLN A 243 45.04 -11.66 5.12
C GLN A 243 44.84 -10.17 5.47
N PRO A 244 45.47 -9.24 4.74
CA PRO A 244 45.36 -7.81 5.05
C PRO A 244 43.91 -7.33 4.97
N GLU A 245 43.54 -6.47 5.92
CA GLU A 245 42.28 -5.72 5.89
C GLU A 245 42.14 -5.00 4.53
N GLY A 246 41.02 -5.19 3.85
CA GLY A 246 40.72 -4.49 2.58
C GLY A 246 40.62 -5.35 1.32
N ASN A 247 40.69 -6.69 1.41
CA ASN A 247 40.40 -7.53 0.25
C ASN A 247 38.88 -7.58 -0.02
N GLU A 248 38.43 -6.84 -1.04
CA GLU A 248 37.04 -6.80 -1.51
C GLU A 248 36.46 -8.20 -1.74
N SER A 249 37.26 -9.14 -2.26
CA SER A 249 36.84 -10.52 -2.47
C SER A 249 36.48 -11.25 -1.17
N LEU A 250 37.20 -11.00 -0.07
CA LEU A 250 36.86 -11.57 1.23
C LEU A 250 35.55 -11.00 1.76
N MET A 251 35.37 -9.69 1.64
CA MET A 251 34.13 -9.02 2.04
C MET A 251 32.92 -9.61 1.32
N ILE A 252 33.02 -9.73 -0.01
CA ILE A 252 31.98 -10.33 -0.85
C ILE A 252 31.74 -11.78 -0.43
N SER A 253 32.79 -12.58 -0.22
CA SER A 253 32.66 -13.97 0.23
C SER A 253 31.93 -14.07 1.59
N GLY A 254 32.28 -13.22 2.55
CA GLY A 254 31.60 -13.15 3.84
C GLY A 254 30.12 -12.78 3.70
N TYR A 255 29.82 -11.78 2.88
CA TYR A 255 28.45 -11.39 2.56
C TYR A 255 27.64 -12.53 1.92
N LEU A 256 28.22 -13.22 0.94
CA LEU A 256 27.55 -14.32 0.22
C LEU A 256 27.26 -15.50 1.15
N ASN A 257 28.20 -15.87 2.04
CA ASN A 257 27.98 -16.91 3.05
C ASN A 257 26.84 -16.54 4.01
N GLN A 258 26.78 -15.28 4.47
CA GLN A 258 25.67 -14.82 5.31
C GLN A 258 24.33 -14.85 4.54
N THR A 259 24.36 -14.44 3.27
CA THR A 259 23.18 -14.41 2.38
C THR A 259 22.66 -15.81 2.10
N GLU A 260 23.53 -16.80 1.93
CA GLU A 260 23.15 -18.19 1.76
C GLU A 260 22.35 -18.72 2.96
N LEU A 261 22.82 -18.46 4.18
CA LEU A 261 22.09 -18.82 5.40
C LEU A 261 20.73 -18.13 5.49
N LEU A 262 20.66 -16.85 5.11
CA LEU A 262 19.44 -16.04 5.13
C LEU A 262 18.49 -16.36 3.98
N SER A 263 18.95 -17.04 2.93
CA SER A 263 18.09 -17.45 1.83
C SER A 263 17.00 -18.43 2.27
N VAL A 264 17.30 -19.30 3.24
CA VAL A 264 16.36 -20.31 3.77
C VAL A 264 15.11 -19.69 4.41
N PRO A 265 15.20 -18.80 5.42
CA PRO A 265 14.02 -18.16 5.98
C PRO A 265 13.33 -17.21 4.98
N CYS A 266 14.08 -16.56 4.08
CA CYS A 266 13.49 -15.72 3.02
C CYS A 266 12.60 -16.55 2.09
N GLU A 267 13.10 -17.70 1.63
CA GLU A 267 12.34 -18.64 0.82
C GLU A 267 11.11 -19.14 1.57
N ALA A 268 11.24 -19.51 2.86
CA ALA A 268 10.11 -19.96 3.65
C ALA A 268 8.98 -18.91 3.76
N VAL A 269 9.33 -17.63 3.91
CA VAL A 269 8.37 -16.52 3.94
C VAL A 269 7.69 -16.33 2.59
N ILE A 270 8.44 -16.39 1.48
CA ILE A 270 7.90 -16.28 0.13
C ILE A 270 6.96 -17.46 -0.17
N GLN A 271 7.40 -18.69 0.09
CA GLN A 271 6.60 -19.90 -0.12
C GLN A 271 5.30 -19.89 0.69
N ARG A 272 5.32 -19.33 1.90
CA ARG A 272 4.12 -19.14 2.71
C ARG A 272 3.16 -18.14 2.04
N ALA A 273 3.66 -17.00 1.57
CA ALA A 273 2.84 -16.00 0.87
C ALA A 273 2.21 -16.57 -0.41
N LEU A 274 2.97 -17.35 -1.18
CA LEU A 274 2.49 -18.06 -2.36
C LEU A 274 1.38 -19.06 -2.01
N ARG A 275 1.57 -19.87 -0.95
CA ARG A 275 0.57 -20.85 -0.47
C ARG A 275 -0.71 -20.20 0.02
N GLU A 276 -0.60 -19.08 0.73
CA GLU A 276 -1.74 -18.30 1.23
C GLU A 276 -2.40 -17.45 0.13
N ARG A 277 -1.81 -17.40 -1.08
CA ARG A 277 -2.22 -16.52 -2.20
C ARG A 277 -2.33 -15.06 -1.79
N VAL A 278 -1.29 -14.55 -1.14
CA VAL A 278 -1.22 -13.17 -0.65
C VAL A 278 0.02 -12.45 -1.14
N SER A 279 -0.14 -11.17 -1.45
CA SER A 279 0.98 -10.31 -1.82
C SER A 279 1.91 -10.05 -0.63
N LEU A 280 3.21 -9.94 -0.92
CA LEU A 280 4.29 -9.80 0.07
C LEU A 280 5.32 -8.80 -0.44
N ILE A 281 5.84 -7.98 0.47
CA ILE A 281 7.09 -7.24 0.25
C ILE A 281 8.17 -7.83 1.15
N LEU A 282 9.28 -8.28 0.56
CA LEU A 282 10.48 -8.67 1.28
C LEU A 282 11.60 -7.67 0.95
N GLU A 283 12.12 -6.99 1.97
CA GLU A 283 13.19 -5.99 1.80
C GLU A 283 14.45 -6.35 2.58
N GLY A 284 15.62 -6.05 2.02
CA GLY A 284 16.86 -6.25 2.75
C GLY A 284 18.11 -6.38 1.89
N ILE A 285 19.26 -6.34 2.54
CA ILE A 285 20.55 -6.54 1.85
C ILE A 285 20.75 -8.00 1.39
N HIS A 286 20.07 -8.96 2.02
CA HIS A 286 20.13 -10.37 1.64
C HIS A 286 19.15 -10.73 0.50
N VAL A 287 18.36 -9.77 0.01
CA VAL A 287 17.59 -9.93 -1.23
C VAL A 287 18.57 -9.83 -2.40
N HIS A 288 19.24 -10.94 -2.66
CA HIS A 288 20.27 -11.10 -3.67
C HIS A 288 19.68 -11.72 -4.94
N PRO A 289 20.23 -11.47 -6.15
CA PRO A 289 19.75 -12.09 -7.39
C PRO A 289 19.61 -13.61 -7.32
N SER A 290 20.52 -14.29 -6.60
CA SER A 290 20.44 -15.74 -6.40
C SER A 290 19.20 -16.21 -5.62
N LEU A 291 18.59 -15.36 -4.78
CA LEU A 291 17.32 -15.67 -4.13
C LEU A 291 16.19 -15.69 -5.16
N VAL A 292 16.21 -14.74 -6.11
CA VAL A 292 15.21 -14.64 -7.19
C VAL A 292 15.23 -15.91 -8.03
N GLY A 293 16.41 -16.36 -8.46
CA GLY A 293 16.56 -17.58 -9.26
C GLY A 293 16.18 -18.88 -8.54
N LYS A 294 16.04 -18.87 -7.21
CA LYS A 294 15.56 -20.03 -6.42
C LYS A 294 14.04 -20.08 -6.30
N ILE A 295 13.34 -18.96 -6.55
CA ILE A 295 11.89 -18.93 -6.48
C ILE A 295 11.37 -19.57 -7.77
N SER A 296 10.77 -20.74 -7.64
CA SER A 296 10.33 -21.58 -8.75
C SER A 296 9.37 -20.85 -9.72
N ASP A 297 9.66 -20.93 -11.02
CA ASP A 297 8.86 -20.38 -12.14
C ASP A 297 7.41 -20.91 -12.21
N ASN A 298 7.11 -22.00 -11.50
CA ASN A 298 5.80 -22.68 -11.53
C ASN A 298 4.74 -22.06 -10.59
N SER A 299 4.99 -20.87 -10.03
CA SER A 299 3.98 -20.20 -9.20
C SER A 299 3.12 -19.25 -10.05
N ASP A 300 1.81 -19.27 -9.86
CA ASP A 300 0.84 -18.34 -10.46
C ASP A 300 0.96 -16.91 -9.87
N ALA A 301 2.15 -16.53 -9.41
CA ALA A 301 2.45 -15.25 -8.78
C ALA A 301 3.16 -14.33 -9.76
N VAL A 302 3.18 -13.04 -9.45
CA VAL A 302 4.07 -12.08 -10.13
C VAL A 302 5.19 -11.73 -9.17
N ILE A 303 6.44 -11.98 -9.58
CA ILE A 303 7.63 -11.72 -8.76
C ILE A 303 8.39 -10.56 -9.39
N VAL A 304 8.60 -9.49 -8.62
CA VAL A 304 9.27 -8.28 -9.11
C VAL A 304 10.48 -7.97 -8.21
N PRO A 305 11.70 -8.36 -8.63
CA PRO A 305 12.93 -7.97 -7.96
C PRO A 305 13.35 -6.55 -8.35
N ILE A 306 13.79 -5.77 -7.37
CA ILE A 306 14.24 -4.38 -7.56
C ILE A 306 15.45 -4.12 -6.68
N MET A 307 16.54 -3.62 -7.27
CA MET A 307 17.73 -3.19 -6.54
C MET A 307 17.68 -1.68 -6.28
N LEU A 308 17.65 -1.27 -5.01
CA LEU A 308 17.68 0.14 -4.61
C LEU A 308 19.10 0.59 -4.28
N ALA A 309 19.49 1.74 -4.83
CA ALA A 309 20.81 2.30 -4.59
C ALA A 309 20.79 3.82 -4.44
N VAL A 310 21.83 4.36 -3.81
CA VAL A 310 22.11 5.79 -3.78
C VAL A 310 23.45 6.01 -4.46
N ILE A 311 23.40 6.62 -5.64
CA ILE A 311 24.57 6.74 -6.53
C ILE A 311 25.55 7.81 -6.05
N LYS A 312 25.12 8.74 -5.18
CA LYS A 312 25.98 9.82 -4.66
C LYS A 312 26.55 9.44 -3.28
N PRO A 313 27.89 9.32 -3.13
CA PRO A 313 28.52 8.97 -1.86
C PRO A 313 28.11 9.89 -0.70
N ASP A 314 28.12 11.20 -0.90
CA ASP A 314 27.77 12.18 0.14
C ASP A 314 26.32 12.06 0.61
N GLN A 315 25.41 11.71 -0.31
CA GLN A 315 24.01 11.48 0.02
C GLN A 315 23.85 10.22 0.87
N LEU A 316 24.55 9.14 0.50
CA LEU A 316 24.53 7.90 1.28
C LEU A 316 25.13 8.13 2.69
N LYS A 317 26.25 8.86 2.79
CA LYS A 317 26.84 9.26 4.10
C LYS A 317 25.81 10.00 4.96
N ARG A 318 25.11 10.98 4.40
CA ARG A 318 24.04 11.72 5.12
C ARG A 318 22.92 10.80 5.61
N GLN A 319 22.48 9.86 4.77
CA GLN A 319 21.43 8.90 5.14
C GLN A 319 21.88 7.94 6.24
N LEU A 320 23.13 7.48 6.22
CA LEU A 320 23.72 6.66 7.27
C LEU A 320 23.80 7.42 8.60
N SER A 321 24.24 8.69 8.57
CA SER A 321 24.28 9.56 9.75
C SER A 321 22.89 9.78 10.35
N GLY A 322 21.87 10.06 9.52
CA GLY A 322 20.48 10.26 9.98
C GLY A 322 19.87 9.01 10.64
N ARG A 323 20.26 7.82 10.21
CA ARG A 323 19.87 6.55 10.83
C ARG A 323 20.51 6.35 12.21
N GLY A 324 21.75 6.76 12.40
CA GLY A 324 22.43 6.71 13.71
C GLY A 324 21.76 7.60 14.78
N ILE A 325 21.14 8.69 14.36
CA ILE A 325 20.44 9.65 15.24
C ILE A 325 19.05 9.13 15.65
N SER A 326 18.32 8.51 14.72
CA SER A 326 16.94 8.03 14.93
C SER A 326 16.83 6.69 15.64
N ALA A 327 17.92 5.90 15.69
CA ALA A 327 17.98 4.63 16.43
C ALA A 327 19.28 4.51 17.26
N PRO A 328 19.44 5.26 18.37
CA PRO A 328 20.68 5.35 19.14
C PRO A 328 21.13 4.02 19.76
N ALA A 329 20.17 3.17 20.15
CA ALA A 329 20.43 1.87 20.78
C ALA A 329 20.94 0.79 19.82
N ARG A 330 20.94 1.03 18.49
CA ARG A 330 21.45 0.10 17.47
C ARG A 330 22.95 0.30 17.15
N GLY A 331 23.71 0.93 18.03
CA GLY A 331 25.14 1.16 17.82
C GLY A 331 25.40 2.19 16.73
N SER A 332 25.06 3.45 16.99
CA SER A 332 25.26 4.58 16.08
C SER A 332 26.74 4.93 15.80
N GLN A 333 27.71 4.16 16.30
CA GLN A 333 29.11 4.57 16.33
C GLN A 333 29.97 4.19 15.10
N ASN A 334 29.56 3.32 14.16
CA ASN A 334 30.51 2.82 13.16
C ASN A 334 30.06 2.70 11.68
N TYR A 335 28.88 3.19 11.25
CA TYR A 335 28.54 3.12 9.81
C TYR A 335 29.38 4.06 8.93
N LEU A 336 29.81 5.20 9.48
CA LEU A 336 30.68 6.13 8.76
C LEU A 336 32.13 5.64 8.70
N SER A 337 32.61 4.96 9.74
CA SER A 337 33.95 4.35 9.74
C SER A 337 34.04 3.14 8.80
N GLU A 338 32.91 2.49 8.52
CA GLU A 338 32.79 1.35 7.59
C GLU A 338 32.18 1.76 6.23
N PHE A 339 32.21 3.06 5.88
CA PHE A 339 31.58 3.56 4.66
C PHE A 339 32.14 2.89 3.40
N ASP A 340 33.47 2.75 3.31
CA ASP A 340 34.12 2.16 2.14
C ASP A 340 33.73 0.69 1.95
N SER A 341 33.57 -0.05 3.06
CA SER A 341 33.03 -1.41 3.06
C SER A 341 31.60 -1.45 2.50
N ILE A 342 30.73 -0.55 2.97
CA ILE A 342 29.33 -0.45 2.51
C ILE A 342 29.26 -0.05 1.03
N TRP A 343 30.12 0.87 0.60
CA TRP A 343 30.18 1.36 -0.77
C TRP A 343 30.66 0.29 -1.75
N SER A 344 31.69 -0.48 -1.37
CA SER A 344 32.20 -1.59 -2.17
C SER A 344 31.14 -2.69 -2.28
N LEU A 345 30.47 -3.04 -1.17
CA LEU A 345 29.36 -3.99 -1.21
C LEU A 345 28.19 -3.49 -2.08
N GLN A 346 27.88 -2.19 -2.07
CA GLN A 346 26.89 -1.63 -3.00
C GLN A 346 27.32 -1.83 -4.45
N SER A 347 28.59 -1.54 -4.76
CA SER A 347 29.13 -1.68 -6.11
C SER A 347 29.02 -3.13 -6.61
N PHE A 348 29.34 -4.10 -5.75
CA PHE A 348 29.13 -5.52 -6.02
C PHE A 348 27.65 -5.85 -6.30
N LEU A 349 26.73 -5.44 -5.43
CA LEU A 349 25.29 -5.71 -5.62
C LEU A 349 24.71 -5.08 -6.88
N LEU A 350 25.18 -3.89 -7.25
CA LEU A 350 24.80 -3.24 -8.49
C LEU A 350 25.29 -4.00 -9.71
N SER A 351 26.54 -4.48 -9.69
CA SER A 351 27.11 -5.30 -10.75
C SER A 351 26.33 -6.61 -10.93
N GLU A 352 26.03 -7.32 -9.84
CA GLU A 352 25.26 -8.57 -9.88
C GLU A 352 23.83 -8.36 -10.39
N SER A 353 23.22 -7.23 -10.03
CA SER A 353 21.86 -6.88 -10.49
C SER A 353 21.85 -6.59 -11.99
N ASP A 354 22.83 -5.85 -12.50
CA ASP A 354 22.98 -5.56 -13.93
C ASP A 354 23.20 -6.85 -14.74
N LEU A 355 24.09 -7.73 -14.28
CA LEU A 355 24.34 -9.03 -14.90
C LEU A 355 23.10 -9.94 -14.92
N SER A 356 22.24 -9.84 -13.91
CA SER A 356 21.03 -10.65 -13.78
C SER A 356 19.78 -9.98 -14.39
N GLY A 357 19.91 -8.80 -15.00
CA GLY A 357 18.78 -8.04 -15.57
C GLY A 357 17.80 -7.49 -14.53
N ILE A 358 18.20 -7.40 -13.25
CA ILE A 358 17.34 -6.86 -12.19
C ILE A 358 17.36 -5.32 -12.25
N PRO A 359 16.19 -4.65 -12.33
CA PRO A 359 16.11 -3.20 -12.39
C PRO A 359 16.79 -2.51 -11.20
N ILE A 360 17.73 -1.60 -11.51
CA ILE A 360 18.41 -0.75 -10.53
C ILE A 360 17.69 0.61 -10.46
N ILE A 361 17.22 0.98 -9.28
CA ILE A 361 16.50 2.23 -9.04
C ILE A 361 17.31 3.12 -8.09
N ASN A 362 17.76 4.26 -8.61
CA ASN A 362 18.38 5.31 -7.81
C ASN A 362 17.34 5.99 -6.91
N ASN A 363 17.60 5.99 -5.61
CA ASN A 363 16.76 6.62 -4.60
C ASN A 363 17.35 7.96 -4.13
N ASP A 364 17.42 8.92 -5.06
CA ASP A 364 17.82 10.29 -4.77
C ASP A 364 16.64 11.15 -4.28
N ASP A 365 15.46 10.88 -4.82
CA ASP A 365 14.18 11.50 -4.53
C ASP A 365 13.12 10.40 -4.33
N LYS A 366 12.47 10.42 -3.16
CA LYS A 366 11.52 9.37 -2.74
C LYS A 366 10.37 9.21 -3.74
N ASP A 367 9.80 10.31 -4.23
CA ASP A 367 8.63 10.28 -5.10
C ASP A 367 9.00 9.80 -6.50
N LYS A 368 10.13 10.25 -7.03
CA LYS A 368 10.64 9.76 -8.33
C LYS A 368 11.00 8.29 -8.28
N ALA A 369 11.68 7.84 -7.22
CA ALA A 369 12.03 6.43 -7.01
C ALA A 369 10.77 5.57 -6.92
N THR A 370 9.79 6.00 -6.11
CA THR A 370 8.51 5.30 -5.98
C THR A 370 7.79 5.21 -7.32
N ASN A 371 7.68 6.31 -8.08
CA ASN A 371 7.03 6.29 -9.39
C ASN A 371 7.75 5.39 -10.41
N ARG A 372 9.09 5.28 -10.35
CA ARG A 372 9.85 4.32 -11.17
C ARG A 372 9.54 2.89 -10.77
N ILE A 373 9.48 2.59 -9.47
CA ILE A 373 9.10 1.26 -8.95
C ILE A 373 7.70 0.88 -9.43
N MET A 374 6.73 1.77 -9.29
CA MET A 374 5.36 1.50 -9.76
C MET A 374 5.33 1.18 -11.25
N ARG A 375 6.12 1.88 -12.08
CA ARG A 375 6.24 1.55 -13.51
C ARG A 375 6.84 0.18 -13.73
N THR A 376 7.95 -0.15 -13.07
CA THR A 376 8.58 -1.47 -13.15
C THR A 376 7.60 -2.59 -12.75
N ILE A 377 6.78 -2.37 -11.74
CA ILE A 377 5.73 -3.32 -11.35
C ILE A 377 4.70 -3.48 -12.47
N ILE A 378 4.17 -2.37 -13.01
CA ILE A 378 3.20 -2.44 -14.11
C ILE A 378 3.80 -3.12 -15.35
N ASP A 379 5.06 -2.86 -15.67
CA ASP A 379 5.75 -3.48 -16.81
C ASP A 379 5.81 -5.00 -16.61
N ALA A 380 6.18 -5.48 -15.42
CA ALA A 380 6.19 -6.91 -15.07
C ALA A 380 4.78 -7.55 -15.06
N LEU A 381 3.75 -6.80 -14.64
CA LEU A 381 2.36 -7.24 -14.76
C LEU A 381 1.95 -7.37 -16.24
N SER A 382 2.44 -6.48 -17.10
CA SER A 382 2.05 -6.44 -18.52
C SER A 382 2.65 -7.58 -19.35
N GLU A 383 3.79 -8.15 -18.95
CA GLU A 383 4.39 -9.33 -19.61
C GLU A 383 3.46 -10.56 -19.59
N ASN A 384 2.55 -10.62 -18.62
CA ASN A 384 1.57 -11.70 -18.46
C ASN A 384 0.13 -11.27 -18.84
N CYS A 385 -0.04 -10.11 -19.48
CA CYS A 385 -1.34 -9.54 -19.80
C CYS A 385 -1.66 -9.70 -21.30
N ASP A 386 -2.40 -10.75 -21.66
CA ASP A 386 -2.98 -10.93 -23.01
C ASP A 386 -4.35 -10.23 -23.17
N ALA A 387 -4.80 -9.52 -22.13
CA ALA A 387 -6.13 -8.97 -22.06
C ALA A 387 -6.28 -7.70 -22.92
N SER A 388 -7.35 -7.67 -23.71
CA SER A 388 -7.79 -6.47 -24.42
C SER A 388 -8.65 -5.58 -23.51
N VAL A 389 -8.77 -4.29 -23.83
CA VAL A 389 -9.69 -3.37 -23.13
C VAL A 389 -11.10 -3.97 -23.05
N LYS A 390 -11.56 -4.61 -24.12
CA LYS A 390 -12.87 -5.27 -24.15
C LYS A 390 -12.95 -6.49 -23.24
N SER A 391 -11.89 -7.27 -23.05
CA SER A 391 -11.95 -8.43 -22.15
C SER A 391 -11.87 -8.02 -20.68
N VAL A 392 -11.12 -6.97 -20.35
CA VAL A 392 -10.98 -6.47 -18.97
C VAL A 392 -12.28 -5.84 -18.48
N PHE A 393 -12.98 -5.10 -19.36
CA PHE A 393 -14.16 -4.32 -18.98
C PHE A 393 -15.46 -4.77 -19.67
N ALA A 394 -15.51 -5.94 -20.31
CA ALA A 394 -16.78 -6.45 -20.84
C ALA A 394 -17.76 -6.75 -19.70
N GLN A 395 -19.02 -6.37 -19.88
CA GLN A 395 -20.10 -6.90 -19.06
C GLN A 395 -20.18 -8.42 -19.28
N GLN A 396 -20.10 -9.22 -18.21
CA GLN A 396 -20.66 -10.58 -18.24
C GLN A 396 -22.18 -10.42 -18.36
N SER A 397 -22.66 -10.23 -19.58
CA SER A 397 -24.08 -10.30 -19.91
C SER A 397 -24.52 -11.76 -19.70
N ASP A 398 -25.49 -11.95 -18.82
CA ASP A 398 -26.28 -13.16 -18.59
C ASP A 398 -25.65 -14.49 -19.04
N LYS A 399 -24.88 -15.11 -18.14
CA LYS A 399 -24.87 -16.57 -18.07
C LYS A 399 -26.08 -17.04 -17.26
N THR A 400 -27.28 -16.79 -17.80
CA THR A 400 -28.46 -17.59 -17.51
C THR A 400 -28.82 -18.33 -18.79
N VAL A 401 -28.44 -19.61 -18.85
CA VAL A 401 -29.19 -20.66 -19.53
C VAL A 401 -29.26 -21.84 -18.58
#